data_AF-A0ABD0N1K7-F1
#
_entry.id   AF-A0ABD0N1K7-F1
#
_cell.length_a   1.000
_cell.length_b   1.000
_cell.length_c   1.000
_cell.angle_alpha   90.00
_cell.angle_beta   90.00
_cell.angle_gamma   90.00
#
_symmetry.space_group_name_H-M   'P 1'
#
loop_
_entity.id
_entity.type
_entity.pdbx_description
1 polymer ?
#
loop_
_entity_poly.entity_id
_entity_poly.type
_entity_poly.pdbx_seq_one_letter_code
_entity_poly.pdbx_strand_id
1 'polypeptide(L)'
;LKTIVGALIQSVKKLADVMILTVFCLSVFALIGLQLFMGNLRQKCVRSTAHCLNTTLPSYNNSTFFCNNRTWSSLEDFITNE
;
A
#
# COMPACT_ATOMS: atom_id res chain seq x y z
N LEU A 1 -44.47 18.59 7.08
CA LEU A 1 -43.23 17.79 7.22
C LEU A 1 -43.44 16.30 6.93
N LYS A 2 -44.44 15.64 7.54
CA LYS A 2 -44.74 14.20 7.39
C LYS A 2 -44.90 13.73 5.93
N THR A 3 -45.46 14.57 5.06
CA THR A 3 -45.64 14.28 3.61
C THR A 3 -44.33 14.23 2.82
N ILE A 4 -43.35 15.06 3.16
CA ILE A 4 -42.05 15.11 2.47
C ILE A 4 -41.26 13.84 2.78
N VAL A 5 -41.27 13.42 4.04
CA VAL A 5 -40.64 12.17 4.49
C VAL A 5 -41.30 10.96 3.81
N GLY A 6 -42.63 10.96 3.66
CA GLY A 6 -43.35 9.91 2.91
C GLY A 6 -42.97 9.84 1.43
N ALA A 7 -42.84 10.99 0.76
CA ALA A 7 -42.39 11.06 -0.64
C ALA A 7 -40.93 10.60 -0.81
N LEU A 8 -40.05 10.95 0.13
CA LEU A 8 -38.65 10.50 0.15
C LEU A 8 -38.55 8.98 0.28
N ILE A 9 -39.29 8.37 1.22
CA ILE A 9 -39.28 6.92 1.43
C ILE A 9 -39.77 6.18 0.18
N GLN A 10 -40.82 6.70 -0.48
CA GLN A 10 -41.33 6.14 -1.72
C GLN A 10 -40.28 6.18 -2.85
N SER A 11 -39.52 7.28 -2.95
CA SER A 11 -38.44 7.42 -3.93
C SER A 11 -37.26 6.50 -3.64
N VAL A 12 -36.83 6.40 -2.38
CA VAL A 12 -35.73 5.48 -1.98
C VAL A 12 -36.11 4.04 -2.29
N LYS A 13 -37.38 3.66 -2.11
CA LYS A 13 -37.87 2.31 -2.41
C LYS A 13 -37.82 1.97 -3.91
N LYS A 14 -38.00 2.97 -4.80
CA LYS A 14 -37.79 2.80 -6.26
C LYS A 14 -36.30 2.77 -6.64
N LEU A 15 -35.44 3.47 -5.89
CA LEU A 15 -34.00 3.50 -6.12
C LEU A 15 -33.27 2.27 -5.55
N ALA A 16 -33.91 1.49 -4.66
CA ALA A 16 -33.33 0.31 -4.03
C ALA A 16 -32.84 -0.72 -5.05
N ASP A 17 -33.55 -0.90 -6.16
CA ASP A 17 -33.16 -1.82 -7.24
C ASP A 17 -31.83 -1.40 -7.89
N VAL A 18 -31.71 -0.12 -8.23
CA VAL A 18 -30.47 0.46 -8.78
C VAL A 18 -29.33 0.38 -7.75
N MET A 19 -29.62 0.59 -6.46
CA MET A 19 -28.61 0.45 -5.41
C MET A 19 -28.11 -0.99 -5.25
N ILE A 20 -28.96 -2.00 -5.39
CA ILE A 20 -28.53 -3.41 -5.34
C ILE A 20 -27.66 -3.73 -6.56
N LEU A 21 -28.06 -3.30 -7.75
CA LEU A 21 -27.29 -3.50 -8.97
C LEU A 21 -25.89 -2.88 -8.89
N THR A 22 -25.78 -1.66 -8.37
CA THR A 22 -24.47 -0.99 -8.21
C THR A 22 -23.61 -1.67 -7.16
N VAL A 23 -24.17 -2.07 -6.02
CA VAL A 23 -23.44 -2.83 -5.00
C VAL A 23 -22.95 -4.18 -5.54
N PHE A 24 -23.79 -4.89 -6.31
CA PHE A 24 -23.40 -6.15 -6.95
C PHE A 24 -22.23 -5.94 -7.93
N CYS A 25 -22.34 -4.94 -8.80
CA CYS A 25 -21.30 -4.61 -9.77
C CYS A 25 -19.98 -4.21 -9.10
N LEU A 26 -20.04 -3.35 -8.08
CA LEU A 26 -18.87 -2.95 -7.29
C LEU A 26 -18.25 -4.14 -6.56
N SER A 27 -19.06 -5.07 -6.06
CA SER A 27 -18.56 -6.28 -5.39
C SER A 27 -17.78 -7.17 -6.35
N VAL A 28 -18.29 -7.39 -7.57
CA VAL A 28 -17.58 -8.17 -8.61
C VAL A 28 -16.25 -7.51 -8.97
N PHE A 29 -16.25 -6.21 -9.24
CA PHE A 29 -15.01 -5.49 -9.55
C PHE A 29 -14.03 -5.47 -8.38
N ALA A 30 -14.51 -5.35 -7.14
CA ALA A 30 -13.69 -5.41 -5.94
C ALA A 30 -13.03 -6.79 -5.77
N LEU A 31 -13.75 -7.89 -6.04
CA LEU A 31 -13.17 -9.25 -5.98
C LEU A 31 -12.09 -9.46 -7.05
N ILE A 32 -12.33 -8.99 -8.27
CA ILE A 32 -11.34 -9.06 -9.36
C ILE A 32 -10.12 -8.18 -9.02
N GLY A 33 -10.36 -6.94 -8.60
CA GLY A 33 -9.30 -6.00 -8.22
C GLY A 33 -8.48 -6.51 -7.03
N LEU A 34 -9.14 -7.07 -6.01
CA LEU A 34 -8.44 -7.67 -4.88
C LEU A 34 -7.51 -8.78 -5.35
N GLN A 35 -7.97 -9.72 -6.19
CA GLN A 35 -7.13 -10.83 -6.68
C GLN A 35 -5.95 -10.34 -7.53
N LEU A 36 -6.16 -9.33 -8.38
CA LEU A 36 -5.10 -8.75 -9.23
C LEU A 36 -4.08 -7.94 -8.42
N PHE A 37 -4.53 -7.18 -7.43
CA PHE A 37 -3.68 -6.25 -6.68
C PHE A 37 -3.28 -6.77 -5.30
N MET A 38 -3.61 -8.02 -4.96
CA MET A 38 -3.21 -8.65 -3.70
C MET A 38 -1.68 -8.67 -3.61
N GLY A 39 -1.14 -7.97 -2.62
CA GLY A 39 0.31 -7.93 -2.35
C GLY A 39 1.12 -6.97 -3.24
N ASN A 40 0.63 -6.58 -4.42
CA ASN A 40 1.34 -5.67 -5.33
C ASN A 40 1.56 -4.28 -4.71
N LEU A 41 0.52 -3.72 -4.06
CA LEU A 41 0.60 -2.40 -3.43
C LEU A 41 1.47 -2.37 -2.15
N ARG A 42 1.95 -3.52 -1.67
CA ARG A 42 2.85 -3.62 -0.51
C ARG A 42 4.32 -3.69 -0.93
N GLN A 43 4.62 -3.69 -2.22
CA GLN A 43 6.00 -3.66 -2.69
C GLN A 43 6.66 -2.34 -2.28
N LYS A 44 7.73 -2.46 -1.50
CA LYS A 44 8.62 -1.36 -1.16
C LYS A 44 9.95 -1.60 -1.86
N CYS A 45 10.57 -0.54 -2.38
CA CYS A 45 11.94 -0.62 -2.87
C CYS A 45 12.86 -0.67 -1.64
N VAL A 46 13.37 -1.85 -1.30
CA VAL A 46 14.32 -2.03 -0.20
C VAL A 46 15.73 -1.96 -0.75
N ARG A 47 16.61 -1.19 -0.10
CA ARG A 47 18.00 -1.07 -0.55
C ARG A 47 18.76 -2.36 -0.28
N SER A 48 19.43 -2.90 -1.31
CA SER A 48 20.22 -4.12 -1.19
C SER A 48 21.62 -3.83 -0.63
N THR A 49 21.99 -4.56 0.42
CA THR A 49 23.34 -4.53 1.02
C THR A 49 24.37 -5.24 0.14
N ALA A 50 23.94 -6.12 -0.75
CA ALA A 50 24.82 -6.89 -1.65
C ALA A 50 25.58 -5.97 -2.62
N HIS A 51 25.00 -4.84 -3.03
CA HIS A 51 25.68 -3.84 -3.85
C HIS A 51 26.89 -3.22 -3.12
N CYS A 52 26.88 -3.20 -1.79
CA CYS A 52 27.91 -2.59 -0.96
C CYS A 52 29.02 -3.60 -0.56
N LEU A 53 28.76 -4.91 -0.66
CA LEU A 53 29.68 -5.97 -0.19
C LEU A 53 30.80 -6.33 -1.19
N ASN A 54 30.68 -5.91 -2.45
CA ASN A 54 31.67 -6.18 -3.50
C ASN A 54 32.85 -5.20 -3.52
N THR A 55 32.82 -4.13 -2.70
CA THR A 55 33.97 -3.22 -2.55
C THR A 55 34.70 -3.58 -1.26
N THR A 56 35.58 -4.56 -1.36
CA THR A 56 36.39 -5.11 -0.28
C THR A 56 37.24 -4.05 0.44
N LEU A 57 37.05 -3.86 1.74
CA LEU A 57 38.11 -3.94 2.76
C LEU A 57 37.48 -3.93 4.18
N PRO A 58 37.88 -4.84 5.10
CA PRO A 58 37.42 -4.79 6.47
C PRO A 58 38.06 -3.57 7.15
N SER A 59 37.29 -2.50 7.35
CA SER A 59 37.67 -1.47 8.31
C SER A 59 37.48 -2.07 9.70
N TYR A 60 38.50 -2.79 10.14
CA TYR A 60 38.76 -3.06 11.54
C TYR A 60 38.68 -1.69 12.24
N ASN A 61 37.76 -1.56 13.21
CA ASN A 61 37.57 -0.46 14.17
C ASN A 61 36.29 0.40 13.96
N ASN A 62 35.23 0.01 14.68
CA ASN A 62 33.98 0.73 15.04
C ASN A 62 32.91 1.04 13.96
N SER A 63 32.02 0.06 13.78
CA SER A 63 30.55 0.17 13.67
C SER A 63 29.97 1.31 12.81
N THR A 64 30.41 1.46 11.56
CA THR A 64 29.71 2.28 10.57
C THR A 64 29.69 1.56 9.21
N PHE A 65 28.54 1.59 8.53
CA PHE A 65 28.32 0.91 7.25
C PHE A 65 28.56 1.89 6.09
N PHE A 66 29.53 1.62 5.23
CA PHE A 66 29.87 2.48 4.09
C PHE A 66 29.36 1.91 2.77
N CYS A 67 28.61 2.70 2.00
CA CYS A 67 28.12 2.30 0.68
C CYS A 67 27.87 3.51 -0.24
N ASN A 68 28.27 3.41 -1.52
CA ASN A 68 28.14 4.48 -2.53
C ASN A 68 28.63 5.85 -2.03
N ASN A 69 29.83 5.89 -1.43
CA ASN A 69 30.44 7.11 -0.87
C ASN A 69 29.66 7.79 0.27
N ARG A 70 28.70 7.07 0.90
CA ARG A 70 28.00 7.50 2.12
C ARG A 70 28.25 6.53 3.27
N THR A 71 28.42 7.08 4.46
CA THR A 71 28.58 6.34 5.72
C THR A 71 27.28 6.38 6.52
N TRP A 72 26.94 5.25 7.13
CA TRP A 72 25.77 5.04 7.98
C TRP A 72 26.21 4.55 9.35
N SER A 73 25.51 4.92 10.42
CA SER A 73 25.80 4.50 11.80
C SER A 73 25.50 3.02 12.05
N SER A 74 24.51 2.44 11.37
CA SER A 74 24.11 1.04 11.54
C SER A 74 23.52 0.46 10.25
N LEU A 75 23.32 -0.87 10.23
CA LEU A 75 22.63 -1.55 9.14
C LEU A 75 21.14 -1.20 9.13
N GLU A 76 20.50 -1.11 10.30
CA GLU A 76 19.12 -0.68 10.42
C GLU A 76 18.91 0.73 9.86
N ASP A 77 19.82 1.67 10.13
CA ASP A 77 19.76 3.01 9.54
C ASP A 77 19.83 2.92 8.01
N PHE A 78 20.75 2.12 7.46
CA PHE A 78 20.86 1.96 6.01
C PHE A 78 19.59 1.39 5.35
N ILE A 79 18.85 0.52 6.05
CA ILE A 79 17.62 -0.14 5.56
C ILE A 79 16.39 0.76 5.74
N THR A 80 16.34 1.56 6.80
CA THR A 80 15.15 2.33 7.22
C THR A 80 15.18 3.78 6.78
N ASN A 81 16.33 4.33 6.42
CA ASN A 81 16.41 5.66 5.83
C ASN A 81 15.96 5.58 4.36
N GLU A 82 14.68 5.91 4.12
CA GLU A 82 14.15 6.26 2.80
C GLU A 82 14.93 7.43 2.18
#